data_AF-A0A6I2X5A5-F1
#
_entry.id   AF-A0A6I2X5A5-F1
#
_cell.length_a   1.000
_cell.length_b   1.000
_cell.length_c   1.000
_cell.angle_alpha   90.00
_cell.angle_beta   90.00
_cell.angle_gamma   90.00
#
_symmetry.space_group_name_H-M   'P 1'
#
loop_
_entity.id
_entity.type
_entity.pdbx_description
1 polymer ?
#
loop_
_entity_poly.entity_id
_entity_poly.type
_entity_poly.pdbx_seq_one_letter_code
_entity_poly.pdbx_strand_id
1 'polypeptide(L)'
;MLIHPWDSAVNDYEWQEWLSHAEKFGVLMVNNVDVDLAPIAVPTHFTLKSDQILMHLARPNPVWQHIEAASQIRLVVIGDYAYIPNYWRAKDGDPTELGVPTSYYATVQFICQPEIVDDPQGKVDILNEQFADVQPEGGHATVDVNSAPYGPMLPGIRGLKLHIISADAKFKYDDAKPEEFRERVSEELHARNRRLDPGVARQQKRRLGLIGLWRNN
;
A
#
# COMPACT_ATOMS: atom_id res chain seq x y z
N MET A 1 -12.84 4.15 -3.85
CA MET A 1 -12.09 5.42 -3.81
C MET A 1 -12.34 6.17 -5.11
N LEU A 2 -12.38 7.51 -5.13
CA LEU A 2 -12.49 8.27 -6.39
C LEU A 2 -11.14 8.30 -7.12
N ILE A 3 -11.11 7.75 -8.34
CA ILE A 3 -9.93 7.74 -9.22
C ILE A 3 -10.33 8.46 -10.51
N HIS A 4 -9.75 9.63 -10.74
CA HIS A 4 -9.87 10.30 -12.03
C HIS A 4 -8.94 9.63 -13.05
N PRO A 5 -9.24 9.72 -14.35
CA PRO A 5 -8.39 9.14 -15.40
C PRO A 5 -6.92 9.56 -15.33
N TRP A 6 -6.63 10.83 -14.98
CA TRP A 6 -5.26 11.31 -14.84
C TRP A 6 -4.53 10.78 -13.59
N ASP A 7 -5.26 10.38 -12.55
CA ASP A 7 -4.67 9.82 -11.32
C ASP A 7 -4.68 8.27 -11.32
N SER A 8 -5.25 7.61 -12.35
CA SER A 8 -5.30 6.15 -12.40
C SER A 8 -3.93 5.58 -12.70
N ALA A 9 -3.74 4.31 -12.33
CA ALA A 9 -2.64 3.53 -12.86
C ALA A 9 -2.76 3.46 -14.40
N VAL A 10 -1.65 3.55 -15.11
CA VAL A 10 -1.61 3.41 -16.57
C VAL A 10 -1.86 1.95 -17.00
N ASN A 11 -1.52 1.00 -16.15
CA ASN A 11 -1.79 -0.43 -16.26
C ASN A 11 -1.48 -1.11 -14.90
N ASP A 12 -1.70 -2.42 -14.80
CA ASP A 12 -1.43 -3.17 -13.57
C ASP A 12 0.06 -3.24 -13.19
N TYR A 13 0.95 -3.18 -14.17
CA TYR A 13 2.38 -3.21 -13.93
C TYR A 13 2.84 -2.02 -13.07
N GLU A 14 2.26 -0.82 -13.27
CA GLU A 14 2.63 0.37 -12.51
C GLU A 14 2.43 0.19 -11.00
N TRP A 15 1.31 -0.38 -10.56
CA TRP A 15 1.06 -0.55 -9.13
C TRP A 15 1.84 -1.74 -8.55
N GLN A 16 2.08 -2.78 -9.34
CA GLN A 16 2.91 -3.92 -8.95
C GLN A 16 4.38 -3.49 -8.76
N GLU A 17 4.91 -2.70 -9.69
CA GLU A 17 6.25 -2.10 -9.59
C GLU A 17 6.35 -1.18 -8.38
N TRP A 18 5.36 -0.31 -8.17
CA TRP A 18 5.34 0.55 -6.97
C TRP A 18 5.37 -0.26 -5.68
N LEU A 19 4.51 -1.28 -5.58
CA LEU A 19 4.39 -2.09 -4.37
C LEU A 19 5.63 -2.96 -4.13
N SER A 20 6.41 -3.29 -5.16
CA SER A 20 7.66 -4.06 -5.01
C SER A 20 8.75 -3.28 -4.25
N HIS A 21 8.71 -1.95 -4.32
CA HIS A 21 9.66 -1.04 -3.67
C HIS A 21 9.09 -0.28 -2.46
N ALA A 22 7.76 -0.25 -2.33
CA ALA A 22 7.09 0.35 -1.18
C ALA A 22 7.34 -0.47 0.11
N GLU A 23 7.25 0.20 1.26
CA GLU A 23 7.22 -0.47 2.55
C GLU A 23 6.03 -1.46 2.58
N LYS A 24 6.30 -2.70 2.96
CA LYS A 24 5.35 -3.82 2.99
C LYS A 24 4.43 -3.76 4.21
N PHE A 25 3.82 -2.60 4.44
CA PHE A 25 2.97 -2.31 5.59
C PHE A 25 1.69 -1.62 5.14
N GLY A 26 0.54 -2.18 5.53
CA GLY A 26 -0.78 -1.69 5.14
C GLY A 26 -1.77 -1.75 6.28
N VAL A 27 -3.01 -1.38 5.99
CA VAL A 27 -4.14 -1.48 6.93
C VAL A 27 -5.14 -2.49 6.40
N LEU A 28 -5.28 -3.61 7.11
CA LEU A 28 -6.32 -4.59 6.87
C LEU A 28 -7.63 -4.08 7.48
N MET A 29 -8.63 -3.90 6.63
CA MET A 29 -9.95 -3.42 6.97
C MET A 29 -10.95 -4.57 6.83
N VAL A 30 -11.57 -4.93 7.95
CA VAL A 30 -12.53 -6.03 8.03
C VAL A 30 -13.85 -5.47 8.56
N ASN A 31 -14.95 -5.77 7.87
CA ASN A 31 -16.27 -5.35 8.33
C ASN A 31 -16.55 -5.93 9.71
N ASN A 32 -17.19 -5.14 10.56
CA ASN A 32 -17.64 -5.64 11.85
C ASN A 32 -18.78 -6.64 11.64
N VAL A 33 -18.86 -7.67 12.49
CA VAL A 33 -19.97 -8.65 12.42
C VAL A 33 -21.27 -8.01 12.88
N ASP A 34 -21.15 -7.04 13.79
CA ASP A 34 -22.21 -6.12 14.13
C ASP A 34 -22.19 -4.96 13.13
N VAL A 35 -23.19 -4.93 12.25
CA VAL A 35 -23.29 -3.96 11.15
C VAL A 35 -23.48 -2.52 11.63
N ASP A 36 -23.86 -2.31 12.89
CA ASP A 36 -24.02 -0.99 13.49
C ASP A 36 -22.70 -0.43 14.06
N LEU A 37 -21.65 -1.25 14.11
CA LEU A 37 -20.34 -0.87 14.62
C LEU A 37 -19.33 -0.57 13.50
N ALA A 38 -18.34 0.25 13.83
CA ALA A 38 -17.27 0.60 12.91
C ALA A 38 -16.44 -0.65 12.49
N PRO A 39 -15.91 -0.67 11.25
CA PRO A 39 -15.00 -1.72 10.80
C PRO A 39 -13.75 -1.84 11.67
N ILE A 40 -13.18 -3.04 11.71
CA ILE A 40 -11.91 -3.30 12.38
C ILE A 40 -10.77 -2.93 11.43
N ALA A 41 -9.81 -2.15 11.93
CA ALA A 41 -8.61 -1.76 11.21
C ALA A 41 -7.37 -2.36 11.90
N VAL A 42 -6.59 -3.16 11.16
CA VAL A 42 -5.38 -3.81 11.67
C VAL A 42 -4.18 -3.39 10.81
N PRO A 43 -3.32 -2.50 11.30
CA PRO A 43 -2.03 -2.23 10.67
C PRO A 43 -1.16 -3.49 10.68
N THR A 44 -0.71 -3.95 9.52
CA THR A 44 0.03 -5.21 9.40
C THR A 44 1.02 -5.20 8.26
N HIS A 45 2.11 -5.95 8.44
CA HIS A 45 2.95 -6.34 7.33
C HIS A 45 2.23 -7.35 6.44
N PHE A 46 2.56 -7.35 5.16
CA PHE A 46 2.01 -8.28 4.18
C PHE A 46 3.06 -8.61 3.12
N THR A 47 2.90 -9.72 2.43
CA THR A 47 3.71 -10.09 1.27
C THR A 47 2.81 -10.36 0.08
N LEU A 48 3.13 -9.75 -1.06
CA LEU A 48 2.44 -10.05 -2.31
C LEU A 48 3.17 -11.20 -3.01
N LYS A 49 2.51 -12.35 -3.14
CA LYS A 49 3.00 -13.52 -3.85
C LYS A 49 2.05 -13.83 -5.00
N SER A 50 2.47 -13.51 -6.22
CA SER A 50 1.63 -13.65 -7.43
C SER A 50 0.31 -12.88 -7.27
N ASP A 51 -0.82 -13.57 -7.25
CA ASP A 51 -2.18 -13.05 -7.12
C ASP A 51 -2.73 -13.13 -5.67
N GLN A 52 -1.88 -13.44 -4.70
CA GLN A 52 -2.24 -13.58 -3.30
C GLN A 52 -1.46 -12.64 -2.40
N ILE A 53 -2.12 -12.18 -1.35
CA ILE A 53 -1.48 -11.43 -0.28
C ILE A 53 -1.43 -12.28 0.98
N LEU A 54 -0.23 -12.45 1.51
CA LEU A 54 0.07 -13.31 2.65
C LEU A 54 0.35 -12.46 3.89
N MET A 55 -0.23 -12.85 5.02
CA MET A 55 0.08 -12.27 6.33
C MET A 55 -0.17 -13.26 7.46
N HIS A 56 0.24 -12.91 8.67
CA HIS A 56 -0.11 -13.63 9.89
C HIS A 56 -0.47 -12.63 10.97
N LEU A 57 -1.39 -13.01 11.85
CA LEU A 57 -1.72 -12.20 13.02
C LEU A 57 -1.67 -13.08 14.28
N ALA A 58 -1.50 -12.43 15.42
CA ALA A 58 -1.58 -13.11 16.72
C ALA A 58 -2.94 -13.82 16.86
N ARG A 59 -2.94 -15.08 17.33
CA ARG A 59 -4.16 -15.85 17.57
C ARG A 59 -5.20 -15.15 18.46
N PRO A 60 -4.83 -14.38 19.51
CA PRO A 60 -5.83 -13.67 20.32
C PRO A 60 -6.38 -12.39 19.67
N ASN A 61 -5.97 -12.02 18.45
CA ASN A 61 -6.47 -10.81 17.80
C ASN A 61 -8.01 -10.90 17.60
N PRO A 62 -8.80 -9.95 18.12
CA PRO A 62 -10.26 -10.00 18.02
C PRO A 62 -10.77 -9.92 16.57
N VAL A 63 -9.94 -9.51 15.60
CA VAL A 63 -10.31 -9.46 14.18
C VAL A 63 -10.75 -10.82 13.62
N TRP A 64 -10.32 -11.93 14.21
CA TRP A 64 -10.56 -13.27 13.66
C TRP A 64 -12.04 -13.61 13.48
N GLN A 65 -12.89 -13.32 14.47
CA GLN A 65 -14.33 -13.57 14.35
C GLN A 65 -14.97 -12.79 13.19
N HIS A 66 -14.41 -11.61 12.88
CA HIS A 66 -14.87 -10.77 11.78
C HIS A 66 -14.38 -11.28 10.43
N ILE A 67 -13.14 -11.79 10.36
CA ILE A 67 -12.60 -12.42 9.15
C ILE A 67 -13.37 -13.71 8.83
N GLU A 68 -13.67 -14.53 9.84
CA GLU A 68 -14.43 -15.78 9.68
C GLU A 68 -15.83 -15.55 9.08
N ALA A 69 -16.46 -14.42 9.39
CA ALA A 69 -17.76 -14.04 8.85
C ALA A 69 -17.68 -13.28 7.50
N ALA A 70 -16.50 -12.82 7.09
CA ALA A 70 -16.35 -11.93 5.95
C ALA A 70 -16.25 -12.70 4.62
N SER A 71 -17.13 -12.36 3.66
CA SER A 71 -16.99 -12.81 2.27
C SER A 71 -15.91 -12.03 1.51
N GLN A 72 -15.73 -10.75 1.86
CA GLN A 72 -14.71 -9.87 1.30
C GLN A 72 -14.14 -8.96 2.39
N ILE A 73 -12.86 -8.67 2.28
CA ILE A 73 -12.15 -7.70 3.12
C ILE A 73 -11.32 -6.76 2.25
N ARG A 74 -10.81 -5.68 2.84
CA ARG A 74 -9.98 -4.70 2.13
C ARG A 74 -8.59 -4.59 2.75
N LEU A 75 -7.55 -4.55 1.91
CA LEU A 75 -6.22 -4.11 2.33
C LEU A 75 -5.92 -2.76 1.67
N VAL A 76 -5.48 -1.79 2.47
CA VAL A 76 -5.10 -0.46 1.99
C VAL A 76 -3.62 -0.23 2.22
N VAL A 77 -2.90 0.11 1.15
CA VAL A 77 -1.48 0.50 1.20
C VAL A 77 -1.37 1.94 0.71
N ILE A 78 -0.69 2.80 1.46
CA ILE A 78 -0.47 4.21 1.11
C ILE A 78 1.02 4.49 1.31
N GLY A 79 1.64 5.15 0.35
CA GLY A 79 3.05 5.52 0.40
C GLY A 79 3.35 6.69 -0.51
N ASP A 80 4.63 7.08 -0.55
CA ASP A 80 5.11 8.23 -1.34
C ASP A 80 4.21 9.46 -1.18
N TYR A 81 3.89 9.76 0.09
CA TYR A 81 2.95 10.79 0.52
C TYR A 81 3.65 12.07 0.95
N ALA A 82 3.17 13.22 0.48
CA ALA A 82 3.53 14.52 1.05
C ALA A 82 2.43 15.55 0.87
N TYR A 83 2.34 16.47 1.83
CA TYR A 83 1.55 17.68 1.69
C TYR A 83 2.26 18.68 0.77
N ILE A 84 1.52 19.24 -0.17
CA ILE A 84 1.94 20.23 -1.16
C ILE A 84 1.25 21.55 -0.80
N PRO A 85 2.00 22.54 -0.27
CA PRO A 85 1.43 23.80 0.18
C PRO A 85 0.89 24.65 -0.99
N ASN A 86 0.03 25.60 -0.67
CA ASN A 86 -0.61 26.51 -1.62
C ASN A 86 0.41 27.29 -2.46
N TYR A 87 1.46 27.83 -1.83
CA TYR A 87 2.45 28.68 -2.50
C TYR A 87 3.31 27.94 -3.55
N TRP A 88 3.27 26.59 -3.58
CA TRP A 88 3.84 25.80 -4.68
C TRP A 88 2.88 25.62 -5.86
N ARG A 89 1.58 25.82 -5.63
CA ARG A 89 0.48 25.40 -6.52
C ARG A 89 -0.32 26.54 -7.12
N ALA A 90 0.10 27.78 -6.94
CA ALA A 90 -0.49 28.90 -7.66
C ALA A 90 -0.31 28.72 -9.18
N LYS A 91 -1.28 29.23 -9.95
CA LYS A 91 -1.16 29.27 -11.41
C LYS A 91 -0.18 30.38 -11.79
N ASP A 92 0.41 30.26 -12.98
CA ASP A 92 1.32 31.29 -13.46
C ASP A 92 0.58 32.63 -13.60
N GLY A 93 1.13 33.67 -12.98
CA GLY A 93 0.54 35.00 -12.91
C GLY A 93 -0.38 35.25 -11.71
N ASP A 94 -0.82 34.21 -10.99
CA ASP A 94 -1.61 34.39 -9.77
C ASP A 94 -0.70 34.62 -8.53
N PRO A 95 -1.13 35.41 -7.53
CA PRO A 95 -0.47 35.48 -6.24
C PRO A 95 -0.31 34.10 -5.60
N THR A 96 0.86 33.82 -5.00
CA THR A 96 1.21 32.47 -4.53
C THR A 96 0.29 31.97 -3.41
N GLU A 97 -0.21 32.89 -2.58
CA GLU A 97 -1.15 32.62 -1.51
C GLU A 97 -2.50 32.07 -1.98
N LEU A 98 -2.86 32.29 -3.26
CA LEU A 98 -4.13 31.83 -3.85
C LEU A 98 -4.07 30.41 -4.42
N GLY A 99 -2.91 29.74 -4.39
CA GLY A 99 -2.83 28.34 -4.79
C GLY A 99 -3.72 27.44 -3.92
N VAL A 100 -4.22 26.35 -4.50
CA VAL A 100 -5.02 25.37 -3.73
C VAL A 100 -4.07 24.28 -3.22
N PRO A 101 -3.87 24.12 -1.90
CA PRO A 101 -3.00 23.09 -1.36
C PRO A 101 -3.57 21.70 -1.61
N THR A 102 -2.72 20.69 -1.58
CA THR A 102 -3.17 19.31 -1.76
C THR A 102 -2.20 18.32 -1.12
N SER A 103 -2.52 17.03 -1.18
CA SER A 103 -1.56 15.96 -0.90
C SER A 103 -1.23 15.19 -2.17
N TYR A 104 0.03 14.85 -2.33
CA TYR A 104 0.46 13.82 -3.27
C TYR A 104 0.61 12.50 -2.54
N TYR A 105 0.24 11.40 -3.21
CA TYR A 105 0.35 10.05 -2.67
C TYR A 105 0.15 8.98 -3.74
N ALA A 106 0.75 7.82 -3.48
CA ALA A 106 0.43 6.58 -4.15
C ALA A 106 -0.36 5.68 -3.19
N THR A 107 -1.34 4.96 -3.72
CA THR A 107 -2.09 3.97 -2.96
C THR A 107 -2.58 2.86 -3.85
N VAL A 108 -2.64 1.66 -3.27
CA VAL A 108 -3.40 0.54 -3.82
C VAL A 108 -4.35 0.04 -2.74
N GLN A 109 -5.60 -0.18 -3.13
CA GLN A 109 -6.59 -0.81 -2.28
C GLN A 109 -7.04 -2.12 -2.91
N PHE A 110 -6.88 -3.21 -2.19
CA PHE A 110 -7.31 -4.53 -2.64
C PHE A 110 -8.66 -4.87 -2.05
N ILE A 111 -9.55 -5.46 -2.85
CA ILE A 111 -10.67 -6.27 -2.36
C ILE A 111 -10.23 -7.72 -2.45
N CYS A 112 -10.37 -8.46 -1.36
CA CYS A 112 -9.91 -9.85 -1.30
C CYS A 112 -10.93 -10.76 -0.64
N GLN A 113 -10.92 -12.04 -1.04
CA GLN A 113 -11.54 -13.11 -0.27
C GLN A 113 -10.52 -13.66 0.76
N PRO A 114 -10.83 -13.69 2.06
CA PRO A 114 -9.92 -14.24 3.06
C PRO A 114 -9.98 -15.77 3.15
N GLU A 115 -8.81 -16.39 3.33
CA GLU A 115 -8.63 -17.79 3.68
C GLU A 115 -7.73 -17.88 4.93
N ILE A 116 -8.26 -18.43 6.02
CA ILE A 116 -7.51 -18.61 7.26
C ILE A 116 -6.71 -19.91 7.21
N VAL A 117 -5.44 -19.83 7.61
CA VAL A 117 -4.50 -20.95 7.63
C VAL A 117 -4.08 -21.25 9.06
N ASP A 118 -4.56 -22.36 9.60
CA ASP A 118 -4.29 -22.78 10.99
C ASP A 118 -3.26 -23.92 11.10
N ASP A 119 -3.12 -24.72 10.05
CA ASP A 119 -2.18 -25.85 10.05
C ASP A 119 -0.73 -25.36 10.16
N PRO A 120 0.15 -26.10 10.86
CA PRO A 120 1.52 -25.64 11.10
C PRO A 120 2.32 -25.40 9.82
N GLN A 121 2.18 -26.24 8.80
CA GLN A 121 2.98 -26.15 7.58
C GLN A 121 2.59 -24.93 6.74
N GLY A 122 1.29 -24.68 6.55
CA GLY A 122 0.82 -23.50 5.83
C GLY A 122 1.25 -22.19 6.50
N LYS A 123 1.37 -22.16 7.84
CA LYS A 123 1.93 -21.00 8.56
C LYS A 123 3.44 -20.85 8.34
N VAL A 124 4.19 -21.94 8.31
CA VAL A 124 5.62 -21.93 7.95
C VAL A 124 5.82 -21.40 6.53
N ASP A 125 4.99 -21.84 5.58
CA ASP A 125 5.07 -21.39 4.19
C ASP A 125 4.83 -19.87 4.08
N ILE A 126 3.81 -19.35 4.76
CA ILE A 126 3.55 -17.90 4.84
C ILE A 126 4.74 -17.15 5.43
N LEU A 127 5.29 -17.62 6.55
CA LEU A 127 6.41 -16.97 7.22
C LEU A 127 7.68 -16.97 6.35
N ASN A 128 7.98 -18.05 5.64
CA ASN A 128 9.12 -18.12 4.74
C ASN A 128 9.02 -17.13 3.58
N GLU A 129 7.83 -16.97 2.99
CA GLU A 129 7.58 -15.95 1.96
C GLU A 129 7.75 -14.54 2.53
N GLN A 130 7.27 -14.30 3.75
CA GLN A 130 7.42 -13.00 4.40
C GLN A 130 8.88 -12.68 4.76
N PHE A 131 9.67 -13.66 5.19
CA PHE A 131 11.10 -13.46 5.40
C PHE A 131 11.81 -13.16 4.08
N ALA A 132 11.51 -13.90 3.01
CA ALA A 132 12.10 -13.68 1.70
C ALA A 132 11.78 -12.29 1.11
N ASP A 133 10.60 -11.73 1.41
CA ASP A 133 10.15 -10.42 0.92
C ASP A 133 10.60 -9.25 1.81
N VAL A 134 10.44 -9.37 3.14
CA VAL A 134 10.62 -8.26 4.08
C VAL A 134 12.02 -8.22 4.70
N GLN A 135 12.70 -9.37 4.79
CA GLN A 135 14.06 -9.49 5.33
C GLN A 135 14.95 -10.34 4.41
N PRO A 136 15.08 -9.97 3.12
CA PRO A 136 15.79 -10.78 2.10
C PRO A 136 17.27 -11.00 2.40
N GLU A 137 17.88 -10.15 3.24
CA GLU A 137 19.25 -10.29 3.70
C GLU A 137 19.48 -11.47 4.67
N GLY A 138 18.40 -12.12 5.12
CA GLY A 138 18.46 -13.20 6.11
C GLY A 138 18.71 -12.67 7.52
N GLY A 139 19.46 -13.41 8.34
CA GLY A 139 19.66 -13.07 9.76
C GLY A 139 18.55 -13.58 10.70
N HIS A 140 17.70 -14.48 10.19
CA HIS A 140 16.72 -15.24 10.95
C HIS A 140 17.09 -16.73 10.97
N ALA A 141 16.56 -17.48 11.95
CA ALA A 141 16.69 -18.93 11.96
C ALA A 141 15.81 -19.56 10.86
N THR A 142 16.03 -20.83 10.53
CA THR A 142 15.14 -21.57 9.65
C THR A 142 13.74 -21.66 10.26
N VAL A 143 12.71 -21.32 9.48
CA VAL A 143 11.32 -21.51 9.88
C VAL A 143 10.90 -22.93 9.52
N ASP A 144 10.66 -23.74 10.54
CA ASP A 144 10.26 -25.14 10.40
C ASP A 144 9.30 -25.51 11.55
N VAL A 145 8.39 -26.45 11.28
CA VAL A 145 7.36 -26.87 12.23
C VAL A 145 7.96 -27.51 13.49
N ASN A 146 9.04 -28.26 13.34
CA ASN A 146 9.61 -29.10 14.40
C ASN A 146 10.86 -28.48 15.03
N SER A 147 11.23 -27.26 14.64
CA SER A 147 12.50 -26.65 15.00
C SER A 147 12.32 -25.33 15.75
N ALA A 148 13.14 -25.12 16.78
CA ALA A 148 13.22 -23.85 17.49
C ALA A 148 13.95 -22.79 16.64
N PRO A 149 13.63 -21.48 16.78
CA PRO A 149 12.67 -20.94 17.75
C PRO A 149 11.20 -20.97 17.27
N TYR A 150 10.96 -21.07 15.96
CA TYR A 150 9.65 -20.74 15.39
C TYR A 150 8.59 -21.82 15.54
N GLY A 151 8.93 -23.10 15.42
CA GLY A 151 7.98 -24.22 15.55
C GLY A 151 7.12 -24.12 16.82
N PRO A 152 7.73 -23.98 18.01
CA PRO A 152 7.00 -23.77 19.27
C PRO A 152 6.13 -22.49 19.32
N MET A 153 6.40 -21.49 18.49
CA MET A 153 5.66 -20.22 18.45
C MET A 153 4.47 -20.24 17.49
N LEU A 154 4.43 -21.18 16.53
CA LEU A 154 3.35 -21.30 15.54
C LEU A 154 1.93 -21.37 16.14
N PRO A 155 1.68 -22.01 17.31
CA PRO A 155 0.36 -21.99 17.93
C PRO A 155 -0.11 -20.57 18.33
N GLY A 156 0.81 -19.64 18.57
CA GLY A 156 0.49 -18.26 18.96
C GLY A 156 -0.04 -17.37 17.84
N ILE A 157 -0.03 -17.86 16.59
CA ILE A 157 -0.47 -17.13 15.41
C ILE A 157 -1.46 -17.95 14.56
N ARG A 158 -2.17 -17.26 13.66
CA ARG A 158 -2.84 -17.85 12.50
C ARG A 158 -2.34 -17.16 11.24
N GLY A 159 -2.22 -17.91 10.17
CA GLY A 159 -1.92 -17.39 8.84
C GLY A 159 -3.20 -16.90 8.15
N LEU A 160 -3.03 -15.99 7.21
CA LEU A 160 -4.10 -15.45 6.39
C LEU A 160 -3.59 -15.30 4.96
N LYS A 161 -4.29 -15.95 4.02
CA LYS A 161 -4.13 -15.74 2.58
C LYS A 161 -5.30 -14.92 2.09
N LEU A 162 -5.01 -13.88 1.32
CA LEU A 162 -6.01 -13.04 0.71
C LEU A 162 -5.96 -13.23 -0.80
N HIS A 163 -7.02 -13.82 -1.35
CA HIS A 163 -7.17 -13.99 -2.80
C HIS A 163 -7.66 -12.67 -3.38
N ILE A 164 -6.86 -12.06 -4.27
CA ILE A 164 -7.18 -10.74 -4.83
C ILE A 164 -8.37 -10.86 -5.80
N ILE A 165 -9.43 -10.11 -5.52
CA ILE A 165 -10.60 -9.96 -6.40
C ILE A 165 -10.41 -8.75 -7.31
N SER A 166 -9.96 -7.63 -6.75
CA SER A 166 -9.66 -6.42 -7.50
C SER A 166 -8.61 -5.56 -6.79
N ALA A 167 -7.90 -4.75 -7.58
CA ALA A 167 -6.93 -3.77 -7.10
C ALA A 167 -7.28 -2.39 -7.66
N ASP A 168 -7.58 -1.44 -6.76
CA ASP A 168 -7.83 -0.04 -7.10
C ASP A 168 -6.56 0.77 -6.81
N ALA A 169 -5.82 1.14 -7.85
CA ALA A 169 -4.58 1.90 -7.73
C ALA A 169 -4.77 3.39 -8.10
N LYS A 170 -4.26 4.29 -7.25
CA LYS A 170 -4.28 5.74 -7.49
C LYS A 170 -2.92 6.35 -7.21
N PHE A 171 -2.49 7.18 -8.14
CA PHE A 171 -1.25 7.94 -8.08
C PHE A 171 -1.58 9.41 -8.24
N LYS A 172 -1.81 10.09 -7.12
CA LYS A 172 -2.24 11.49 -7.13
C LYS A 172 -1.03 12.41 -7.19
N TYR A 173 -0.58 12.72 -8.39
CA TYR A 173 0.62 13.53 -8.65
C TYR A 173 0.36 14.66 -9.64
N ASP A 174 -0.89 15.14 -9.69
CA ASP A 174 -1.24 16.33 -10.47
C ASP A 174 -0.96 16.15 -11.97
N ASP A 175 -1.16 14.94 -12.50
CA ASP A 175 -0.79 14.59 -13.88
C ASP A 175 -1.52 15.44 -14.94
N ALA A 176 -2.66 16.06 -14.58
CA ALA A 176 -3.39 17.02 -15.40
C ALA A 176 -2.76 18.43 -15.48
N LYS A 177 -1.69 18.71 -14.71
CA LYS A 177 -0.96 19.99 -14.77
C LYS A 177 0.11 19.99 -15.86
N PRO A 178 0.50 21.18 -16.38
CA PRO A 178 1.62 21.29 -17.31
C PRO A 178 2.91 20.68 -16.77
N GLU A 179 3.78 20.22 -17.67
CA GLU A 179 5.04 19.54 -17.34
C GLU A 179 5.94 20.43 -16.46
N GLU A 180 6.10 21.70 -16.84
CA GLU A 180 6.89 22.71 -16.12
C GLU A 180 6.43 22.89 -14.66
N PHE A 181 5.11 22.84 -14.42
CA PHE A 181 4.56 22.90 -13.07
C PHE A 181 4.98 21.67 -12.25
N ARG A 182 4.93 20.49 -12.86
CA ARG A 182 5.26 19.21 -12.22
C ARG A 182 6.76 19.10 -11.93
N GLU A 183 7.60 19.60 -12.82
CA GLU A 183 9.05 19.71 -12.63
C GLU A 183 9.37 20.63 -11.45
N ARG A 184 8.82 21.86 -11.45
CA ARG A 184 9.01 22.83 -10.36
C ARG A 184 8.58 22.26 -9.00
N VAL A 185 7.42 21.60 -8.91
CA VAL A 185 6.99 20.96 -7.64
C VAL A 185 7.93 19.82 -7.22
N SER A 186 8.53 19.10 -8.17
CA SER A 186 9.54 18.07 -7.85
C SER A 186 10.81 18.68 -7.26
N GLU A 187 11.24 19.84 -7.78
CA GLU A 187 12.37 20.60 -7.24
C GLU A 187 12.10 21.13 -5.84
N GLU A 188 10.90 21.68 -5.61
CA GLU A 188 10.45 22.13 -4.28
C GLU A 188 10.43 20.99 -3.25
N LEU A 189 9.98 19.79 -3.64
CA LEU A 189 10.06 18.60 -2.80
C LEU A 189 11.51 18.22 -2.47
N HIS A 190 12.40 18.26 -3.46
CA HIS A 190 13.83 18.02 -3.23
C HIS A 190 14.47 19.07 -2.33
N ALA A 191 14.11 20.35 -2.47
CA ALA A 191 14.63 21.43 -1.65
C ALA A 191 14.13 21.34 -0.20
N ARG A 192 12.84 21.01 -0.01
CA ARG A 192 12.24 20.86 1.32
C ARG A 192 12.75 19.62 2.07
N ASN A 193 13.03 18.53 1.34
CA ASN A 193 13.69 17.31 1.81
C ASN A 193 13.20 16.77 3.16
N ARG A 194 11.89 16.77 3.42
CA ARG A 194 11.34 16.03 4.56
C ARG A 194 11.42 14.54 4.30
N ARG A 195 11.30 13.74 5.37
CA ARG A 195 11.44 12.27 5.34
C ARG A 195 10.78 11.58 4.13
N LEU A 196 9.57 12.00 3.74
CA LEU A 196 8.82 11.37 2.64
C LEU A 196 8.92 12.11 1.29
N ASP A 197 9.47 13.33 1.26
CA ASP A 197 9.54 14.14 0.04
C ASP A 197 10.35 13.46 -1.09
N PRO A 198 11.47 12.76 -0.83
CA PRO A 198 12.22 12.08 -1.89
C PRO A 198 11.40 11.01 -2.63
N GLY A 199 10.55 10.25 -1.93
CA GLY A 199 9.68 9.25 -2.54
C GLY A 199 8.63 9.88 -3.45
N VAL A 200 8.01 10.96 -2.96
CA VAL A 200 7.01 11.75 -3.69
C VAL A 200 7.62 12.36 -4.95
N ALA A 201 8.81 12.96 -4.85
CA ALA A 201 9.51 13.56 -6.00
C ALA A 201 9.88 12.52 -7.06
N ARG A 202 10.31 11.32 -6.63
CA ARG A 202 10.55 10.20 -7.56
C ARG A 202 9.27 9.79 -8.30
N GLN A 203 8.15 9.65 -7.60
CA GLN A 203 6.87 9.32 -8.24
C GLN A 203 6.39 10.41 -9.20
N GLN A 204 6.51 11.69 -8.80
CA GLN A 204 6.17 12.84 -9.64
C GLN A 204 6.94 12.81 -10.97
N LYS A 205 8.27 12.61 -10.91
CA LYS A 205 9.16 12.51 -12.08
C LYS A 205 8.89 11.27 -12.92
N ARG A 206 8.71 10.10 -12.29
CA ARG A 206 8.37 8.84 -12.97
C ARG A 206 7.10 9.01 -13.80
N ARG A 207 6.03 9.52 -13.19
CA ARG A 207 4.75 9.74 -13.89
C ARG A 207 4.83 10.82 -14.96
N LEU A 208 5.67 11.83 -14.78
CA LEU A 208 5.92 12.82 -15.83
C LEU A 208 6.54 12.16 -17.07
N GLY A 209 7.52 11.28 -16.89
CA GLY A 209 8.10 10.51 -17.98
C GLY A 209 7.15 9.50 -18.64
N LEU A 210 6.22 8.92 -17.87
CA LEU A 210 5.26 7.93 -18.37
C LEU A 210 4.08 8.54 -19.13
N ILE A 211 3.55 9.66 -18.63
CA ILE A 211 2.29 10.26 -19.10
C ILE A 211 2.54 11.53 -19.91
N GLY A 212 3.61 12.28 -19.60
CA GLY A 212 3.83 13.63 -20.12
C GLY A 212 2.68 14.57 -19.74
N LEU A 213 2.32 15.47 -20.65
CA LEU A 213 1.07 16.20 -20.61
C LEU A 213 -0.13 15.25 -20.76
N TRP A 214 -0.96 15.15 -19.71
CA TRP A 214 -2.23 14.45 -19.81
C TRP A 214 -3.10 15.04 -20.91
N ARG A 215 -3.48 14.20 -21.89
CA ARG A 215 -4.44 14.54 -22.94
C ARG A 215 -5.71 13.76 -22.67
N ASN A 216 -6.84 14.47 -22.57
CA ASN A 216 -8.14 13.79 -22.48
C ASN A 216 -8.33 12.98 -23.76
N ASN A 217 -8.40 11.65 -23.62
CA ASN A 217 -8.92 10.76 -24.65
C ASN A 217 -10.44 10.71 -24.56
#